data_AF-A0A150IRY9-F1
#
_entry.id   AF-A0A150IRY9-F1
#
_cell.length_a   1.000
_cell.length_b   1.000
_cell.length_c   1.000
_cell.angle_alpha   90.00
_cell.angle_beta   90.00
_cell.angle_gamma   90.00
#
_symmetry.space_group_name_H-M   'P 1'
#
loop_
_entity.id
_entity.type
_entity.pdbx_description
1 polymer ?
#
loop_
_entity_poly.entity_id
_entity_poly.type
_entity_poly.pdbx_seq_one_letter_code
_entity_poly.pdbx_strand_id
1 'polypeptide(L)'
;MPDRFTKPPFKKVKIKEIPNEKHVSVVGAIIKKDGNDILLDDGTGQIEVVFGEDINFKEGDIVRVFGIVISGSLKGELIQDMSQLDIKLYRESFDKIRSLYYK
;
A
#
# COMPACT_ATOMS: atom_id res chain seq x y z
N MET A 1 28.36 -14.55 6.31
CA MET A 1 27.02 -15.16 6.32
C MET A 1 26.07 -14.27 5.54
N PRO A 2 25.74 -14.58 4.28
CA PRO A 2 24.86 -13.77 3.47
C PRO A 2 23.40 -14.18 3.72
N ASP A 3 22.85 -13.87 4.90
CA ASP A 3 21.43 -14.07 5.25
C ASP A 3 20.90 -12.95 6.17
N ARG A 4 21.44 -11.72 6.05
CA ARG A 4 20.87 -10.55 6.74
C ARG A 4 20.13 -9.69 5.74
N PHE A 5 18.81 -9.82 5.72
CA PHE A 5 17.94 -8.80 5.14
C PHE A 5 18.26 -7.46 5.81
N THR A 6 18.68 -6.47 5.03
CA THR A 6 19.02 -5.12 5.52
C THR A 6 17.81 -4.19 5.58
N LYS A 7 16.77 -4.51 4.80
CA LYS A 7 15.48 -3.81 4.83
C LYS A 7 14.44 -4.67 5.57
N PRO A 8 13.68 -4.09 6.53
CA PRO A 8 12.56 -4.80 7.14
C PRO A 8 11.46 -5.05 6.09
N PRO A 9 10.65 -6.10 6.29
CA PRO A 9 9.56 -6.41 5.37
C PRO A 9 8.46 -5.35 5.43
N PHE A 10 7.81 -5.12 4.30
CA PHE A 10 6.61 -4.29 4.24
C PHE A 10 5.43 -5.04 4.84
N LYS A 11 4.85 -4.50 5.92
CA LYS A 11 3.68 -5.08 6.57
C LYS A 11 2.41 -4.73 5.80
N LYS A 12 1.59 -5.72 5.50
CA LYS A 12 0.30 -5.52 4.85
C LYS A 12 -0.69 -4.87 5.84
N VAL A 13 -1.18 -3.67 5.54
CA VAL A 13 -2.04 -2.89 6.45
C VAL A 13 -3.18 -2.18 5.71
N LYS A 14 -4.19 -1.74 6.48
CA LYS A 14 -5.19 -0.77 6.05
C LYS A 14 -4.66 0.65 6.25
N ILE A 15 -5.10 1.61 5.42
CA ILE A 15 -4.65 3.00 5.48
C ILE A 15 -4.90 3.62 6.86
N LYS A 16 -6.08 3.38 7.46
CA LYS A 16 -6.41 3.90 8.80
C LYS A 16 -5.47 3.40 9.92
N GLU A 17 -4.67 2.36 9.67
CA GLU A 17 -3.78 1.74 10.65
C GLU A 17 -2.31 2.13 10.46
N ILE A 18 -1.99 2.82 9.35
CA ILE A 18 -0.63 3.25 8.97
C ILE A 18 0.10 4.06 10.05
N PRO A 19 -0.54 4.93 10.87
CA PRO A 19 0.18 5.73 11.86
C PRO A 19 1.06 4.94 12.85
N ASN A 20 0.87 3.62 12.96
CA ASN A 20 1.63 2.75 13.86
C ASN A 20 2.74 1.93 13.17
N GLU A 21 2.97 2.13 11.87
CA GLU A 21 3.84 1.27 11.06
C GLU A 21 4.85 2.10 10.25
N LYS A 22 6.04 1.54 10.01
CA LYS A 22 7.09 2.25 9.24
C LYS A 22 7.19 1.79 7.80
N HIS A 23 7.15 0.49 7.55
CA HIS A 23 7.24 -0.12 6.21
C HIS A 23 5.92 -0.83 5.93
N VAL A 24 5.16 -0.33 4.97
CA VAL A 24 3.79 -0.78 4.72
C VAL A 24 3.58 -1.24 3.29
N SER A 25 2.66 -2.19 3.13
CA SER A 25 2.10 -2.57 1.84
C SER A 25 0.58 -2.39 1.90
N VAL A 26 0.06 -1.59 0.98
CA VAL A 26 -1.35 -1.18 0.94
C VAL A 26 -1.91 -1.49 -0.43
N VAL A 27 -3.09 -2.12 -0.48
CA VAL A 27 -3.84 -2.32 -1.72
C VAL A 27 -4.98 -1.33 -1.75
N GLY A 28 -5.10 -0.56 -2.82
CA GLY A 28 -6.13 0.46 -2.98
C GLY A 28 -6.30 0.89 -4.44
N ALA A 29 -7.29 1.74 -4.67
CA ALA A 29 -7.54 2.38 -5.95
C ALA A 29 -6.81 3.73 -6.02
N ILE A 30 -6.24 4.06 -7.16
CA ILE A 30 -5.73 5.42 -7.43
C ILE A 30 -6.94 6.31 -7.69
N ILE A 31 -7.19 7.29 -6.82
CA ILE A 31 -8.32 8.24 -6.97
C ILE A 31 -7.88 9.60 -7.49
N LYS A 32 -6.58 9.91 -7.45
CA LYS A 32 -5.97 11.07 -8.09
C LYS A 32 -4.54 10.76 -8.51
N LYS A 33 -4.09 11.25 -9.67
CA LYS A 33 -2.67 11.22 -10.09
C LYS A 33 -2.19 12.60 -10.54
N ASP A 34 -1.00 12.99 -10.09
CA ASP A 34 -0.30 14.19 -10.52
C ASP A 34 1.20 13.87 -10.68
N GLY A 35 1.65 13.60 -11.90
CA GLY A 35 3.01 13.11 -12.15
C GLY A 35 3.33 11.86 -11.34
N ASN A 36 4.41 11.90 -10.56
CA ASN A 36 4.88 10.83 -9.68
C ASN A 36 4.08 10.70 -8.36
N ASP A 37 3.07 11.53 -8.15
CA ASP A 37 2.27 11.54 -6.93
C ASP A 37 0.89 10.94 -7.19
N ILE A 38 0.41 10.13 -6.24
CA ILE A 38 -0.94 9.56 -6.27
C ILE A 38 -1.64 9.70 -4.93
N LEU A 39 -2.96 9.82 -4.99
CA LEU A 39 -3.83 9.63 -3.84
C LEU A 39 -4.44 8.23 -3.91
N LEU A 40 -4.15 7.39 -2.91
CA LEU A 40 -4.60 6.00 -2.84
C LEU A 40 -5.75 5.87 -1.83
N ASP A 41 -6.81 5.14 -2.19
CA ASP A 41 -7.96 4.84 -1.33
C ASP A 41 -8.14 3.31 -1.18
N ASP A 42 -8.16 2.80 0.06
CA ASP A 42 -8.36 1.37 0.35
C ASP A 42 -9.78 1.02 0.84
N GLY A 43 -10.65 2.04 0.98
CA GLY A 43 -11.99 1.98 1.57
C GLY A 43 -12.03 2.23 3.08
N THR A 44 -10.87 2.43 3.72
CA THR A 44 -10.77 2.75 5.16
C THR A 44 -10.13 4.09 5.44
N GLY A 45 -9.45 4.65 4.44
CA GLY A 45 -8.85 5.98 4.46
C GLY A 45 -8.20 6.28 3.12
N GLN A 46 -7.61 7.47 3.02
CA GLN A 46 -6.86 7.91 1.86
C GLN A 46 -5.44 8.29 2.28
N ILE A 47 -4.46 8.03 1.42
CA ILE A 47 -3.07 8.42 1.67
C ILE A 47 -2.38 8.87 0.40
N GLU A 48 -1.62 9.95 0.53
CA GLU A 48 -0.74 10.43 -0.53
C GLU A 48 0.50 9.53 -0.62
N VAL A 49 0.88 9.17 -1.84
CA VAL A 49 2.08 8.38 -2.13
C VAL A 49 2.92 9.15 -3.14
N VAL A 50 4.16 9.43 -2.77
CA VAL A 50 5.14 10.13 -3.58
C VAL A 50 6.20 9.13 -4.04
N PHE A 51 6.37 8.97 -5.36
CA PHE A 51 7.41 8.14 -5.94
C PHE A 51 8.63 8.95 -6.34
N GLY A 52 9.79 8.30 -6.50
CA GLY A 52 11.01 8.99 -6.94
C GLY A 52 11.02 9.35 -8.43
N GLU A 53 10.16 8.71 -9.22
CA GLU A 53 10.02 8.85 -10.66
C GLU A 53 8.55 8.69 -11.07
N ASP A 54 8.20 9.09 -12.29
CA ASP A 54 6.84 8.94 -12.79
C ASP A 54 6.47 7.45 -12.91
N ILE A 55 5.20 7.16 -12.64
CA ILE A 55 4.67 5.79 -12.61
C ILE A 55 3.69 5.58 -13.75
N ASN A 56 3.77 4.41 -14.39
CA ASN A 56 2.88 4.02 -15.48
C ASN A 56 1.55 3.41 -14.97
N PHE A 57 0.81 4.20 -14.18
CA PHE A 57 -0.51 3.89 -13.65
C PHE A 57 -1.40 5.12 -13.77
N LYS A 58 -2.72 4.93 -13.71
CA LYS A 58 -3.71 6.02 -13.85
C LYS A 58 -4.81 5.95 -12.80
N GLU A 59 -5.59 7.02 -12.70
CA GLU A 59 -6.81 7.04 -11.89
C GLU A 59 -7.74 5.88 -12.27
N GLY A 60 -8.29 5.23 -11.24
CA GLY A 60 -9.13 4.04 -11.36
C GLY A 60 -8.37 2.72 -11.28
N ASP A 61 -7.05 2.69 -11.49
CA ASP A 61 -6.28 1.45 -11.38
C ASP A 61 -6.24 0.94 -9.94
N ILE A 62 -6.39 -0.37 -9.77
CA ILE A 62 -6.19 -1.03 -8.48
C ILE A 62 -4.74 -1.48 -8.39
N VAL A 63 -4.06 -1.01 -7.36
CA VAL A 63 -2.62 -1.21 -7.19
C VAL A 63 -2.29 -1.68 -5.78
N ARG A 64 -1.12 -2.29 -5.64
CA ARG A 64 -0.45 -2.46 -4.36
C ARG A 64 0.75 -1.54 -4.30
N VAL A 65 0.76 -0.64 -3.32
CA VAL A 65 1.89 0.22 -3.02
C VAL A 65 2.68 -0.36 -1.87
N PHE A 66 4.01 -0.41 -2.01
CA PHE A 66 4.95 -0.69 -0.94
C PHE A 66 5.69 0.62 -0.65
N GLY A 67 5.69 1.05 0.60
CA GLY A 67 6.22 2.36 0.94
C GLY A 67 6.67 2.50 2.39
N ILE A 68 7.41 3.58 2.61
CA ILE A 68 7.89 4.00 3.92
C ILE A 68 7.03 5.18 4.38
N VAL A 69 6.48 5.09 5.59
CA VAL A 69 5.66 6.17 6.16
C VAL A 69 6.55 7.35 6.53
N ILE A 70 6.22 8.54 6.01
CA ILE A 70 6.92 9.79 6.28
C ILE A 70 5.87 10.87 6.51
N SER A 71 5.76 11.39 7.75
CA SER A 71 4.94 12.57 8.07
C SER A 71 3.48 12.54 7.56
N GLY A 72 2.84 11.37 7.56
CA GLY A 72 1.45 11.20 7.12
C GLY A 72 1.25 10.84 5.64
N SER A 73 2.32 10.77 4.85
CA SER A 73 2.33 10.24 3.48
C SER A 73 3.20 8.98 3.38
N LEU A 74 3.17 8.34 2.20
CA LEU A 74 4.09 7.26 1.86
C LEU A 74 5.13 7.75 0.85
N LYS A 75 6.40 7.49 1.15
CA LYS A 75 7.41 7.39 0.10
C LYS A 75 7.26 6.02 -0.56
N GLY A 76 6.78 5.99 -1.79
CA GLY A 76 6.63 4.76 -2.58
C GLY A 76 7.99 4.19 -2.98
N GLU A 77 8.22 2.91 -2.66
CA GLU A 77 9.40 2.15 -3.15
C GLU A 77 9.04 1.20 -4.29
N LEU A 78 7.80 0.68 -4.33
CA LEU A 78 7.33 -0.21 -5.37
C LEU A 78 5.82 -0.04 -5.54
N ILE A 79 5.36 -0.10 -6.79
CA ILE A 79 3.94 -0.19 -7.13
C ILE A 79 3.71 -1.41 -8.02
N GLN A 80 2.64 -2.13 -7.75
CA GLN A 80 2.30 -3.38 -8.43
C GLN A 80 0.88 -3.31 -8.96
N ASP A 81 0.68 -3.72 -10.22
CA ASP A 81 -0.65 -3.89 -10.81
C ASP A 81 -1.44 -4.99 -10.08
N MET A 82 -2.67 -4.66 -9.71
CA MET A 82 -3.61 -5.57 -9.07
C MET A 82 -4.94 -5.64 -9.84
N SER A 83 -4.95 -5.27 -11.13
CA SER A 83 -6.13 -5.26 -11.99
C SER A 83 -6.90 -6.59 -12.06
N GLN A 84 -6.19 -7.71 -11.91
CA GLN A 84 -6.77 -9.06 -11.93
C GLN A 84 -7.14 -9.60 -10.53
N LEU A 85 -6.95 -8.81 -9.48
CA LEU A 85 -7.28 -9.23 -8.13
C LEU A 85 -8.80 -9.21 -7.92
N ASP A 86 -9.37 -10.27 -7.35
CA ASP A 86 -10.70 -10.18 -6.76
C ASP A 86 -10.61 -9.38 -5.45
N ILE A 87 -10.96 -8.10 -5.52
CA ILE A 87 -10.88 -7.16 -4.39
C ILE A 87 -11.76 -7.61 -3.22
N LYS A 88 -12.92 -8.22 -3.51
CA LYS A 88 -13.85 -8.66 -2.48
C LYS A 88 -13.24 -9.82 -1.70
N LEU A 89 -12.78 -10.86 -2.40
CA LEU A 89 -12.12 -12.01 -1.78
C LEU A 89 -10.84 -11.61 -1.05
N TYR A 90 -10.06 -10.68 -1.63
CA TYR A 90 -8.87 -10.14 -0.99
C TYR A 90 -9.19 -9.48 0.36
N ARG A 91 -10.24 -8.66 0.44
CA ARG A 91 -10.66 -7.99 1.68
C ARG A 91 -11.13 -8.99 2.73
N GLU A 92 -11.97 -9.95 2.35
CA GLU A 92 -12.46 -11.00 3.24
C GLU A 92 -11.30 -11.86 3.80
N SER A 93 -10.38 -12.28 2.92
CA SER A 93 -9.19 -13.04 3.32
C SER A 93 -8.28 -12.23 4.25
N PHE A 94 -8.05 -10.96 3.93
CA PHE A 94 -7.22 -10.09 4.75
C PHE A 94 -7.81 -9.89 6.15
N ASP A 95 -9.11 -9.59 6.24
CA ASP A 95 -9.79 -9.40 7.52
C ASP A 95 -9.82 -10.68 8.34
N LYS A 96 -10.01 -11.84 7.69
CA LYS A 96 -9.95 -13.14 8.36
C LYS A 96 -8.56 -13.43 8.92
N ILE A 97 -7.51 -13.27 8.13
CA ILE A 97 -6.12 -13.44 8.60
C ILE A 97 -5.85 -12.51 9.77
N ARG A 98 -6.28 -11.24 9.68
CA ARG A 98 -6.07 -10.30 10.77
C ARG A 98 -6.75 -10.70 12.06
N SER A 99 -7.99 -11.18 12.00
CA SER A 99 -8.73 -11.65 13.18
C SER A 99 -8.06 -12.81 13.92
N LEU A 100 -7.19 -13.57 13.23
CA LEU A 100 -6.47 -14.70 13.80
C LEU A 100 -5.17 -14.27 14.50
N TYR A 101 -4.46 -13.28 13.95
CA TYR A 101 -3.10 -12.94 14.38
C TYR A 101 -2.94 -11.62 15.14
N TYR A 102 -3.92 -10.72 15.08
CA TYR A 102 -3.81 -9.37 15.66
C TYR A 102 -4.98 -9.05 16.61
N LYS A 103 -5.14 -9.88 17.66
CA LYS A 103 -6.09 -9.62 18.77
C LYS A 103 -5.63 -8.47 19.64
#